data_AF-A0A242CD02-F1
#
_entry.id   AF-A0A242CD02-F1
#
_cell.length_a   1.000
_cell.length_b   1.000
_cell.length_c   1.000
_cell.angle_alpha   90.00
_cell.angle_beta   90.00
_cell.angle_gamma   90.00
#
_symmetry.space_group_name_H-M   'P 1'
#
loop_
_entity.id
_entity.type
_entity.pdbx_description
1 polymer ?
#
loop_
_entity_poly.entity_id
_entity_poly.type
_entity_poly.pdbx_seq_one_letter_code
_entity_poly.pdbx_strand_id
1 'polypeptide(L)'
;MNVLDLTFIGLLSGAILFLFFSIICLLLMIRTARKRTVLKKSRPKNKRKQKLWKRKLNKLQKQRKSLLRNAILLFLLMLVTGSGAVYSQYYQMTNLSAVDSEALVKSYYLLGETKKQLDSVKNGASPEKIANNLRDITKQLVSAVNHSPNERLTEEGQRLLKRYYTGATDVASNIHTQSSMIVQNSSVVEEYVADLDKVLANQQSVFKHFKVNESALKEKK
;
A
#
# COMPACT_ATOMS: atom_id res chain seq x y z
N MET A 1 -9.19 3.60 7.26
CA MET A 1 -8.44 2.35 6.98
C MET A 1 -8.72 1.96 5.56
N ASN A 2 -7.67 1.79 4.75
CA ASN A 2 -7.81 1.38 3.36
C ASN A 2 -8.32 -0.07 3.30
N VAL A 3 -9.06 -0.43 2.26
CA VAL A 3 -9.55 -1.83 2.05
C VAL A 3 -8.36 -2.80 2.06
N LEU A 4 -7.22 -2.35 1.51
CA LEU A 4 -5.98 -3.13 1.54
C LEU A 4 -5.47 -3.39 2.96
N ASP A 5 -5.67 -2.48 3.92
CA ASP A 5 -5.26 -2.68 5.32
C ASP A 5 -6.07 -3.80 5.97
N LEU A 6 -7.39 -3.79 5.74
CA LEU A 6 -8.31 -4.81 6.23
C LEU A 6 -7.95 -6.18 5.65
N THR A 7 -7.64 -6.24 4.35
CA THR A 7 -7.21 -7.50 3.71
C THR A 7 -5.89 -8.00 4.27
N PHE A 8 -4.90 -7.13 4.48
CA PHE A 8 -3.61 -7.50 5.06
C PHE A 8 -3.77 -8.08 6.46
N ILE A 9 -4.49 -7.38 7.34
CA ILE A 9 -4.72 -7.80 8.73
C ILE A 9 -5.50 -9.13 8.76
N GLY A 10 -6.54 -9.26 7.93
CA GLY A 10 -7.34 -10.48 7.85
C GLY A 10 -6.52 -11.69 7.38
N LEU A 11 -5.73 -11.53 6.32
CA LEU A 11 -4.88 -12.58 5.77
C LEU A 11 -3.76 -12.99 6.74
N LEU A 12 -3.12 -12.01 7.39
CA LEU A 12 -2.05 -12.28 8.36
C LEU A 12 -2.60 -12.99 9.60
N SER A 13 -3.72 -12.51 10.14
CA SER A 13 -4.39 -13.14 11.28
C SER A 13 -4.84 -14.57 10.96
N GLY A 14 -5.39 -14.78 9.76
CA GLY A 14 -5.74 -16.11 9.25
C GLY A 14 -4.54 -17.05 9.15
N ALA A 15 -3.41 -16.55 8.64
CA ALA A 15 -2.17 -17.33 8.55
C ALA A 15 -1.69 -17.80 9.92
N ILE A 16 -1.68 -16.91 10.92
CA ILE A 16 -1.30 -17.22 12.30
C ILE A 16 -2.25 -18.26 12.91
N LEU A 17 -3.55 -18.10 12.70
CA LEU A 17 -4.58 -19.02 13.21
C LEU A 17 -4.46 -20.42 12.59
N PHE A 18 -4.22 -20.51 11.28
CA PHE A 18 -3.99 -21.78 10.61
C PHE A 18 -2.69 -22.45 11.04
N LEU A 19 -1.62 -21.67 11.27
CA LEU A 19 -0.37 -22.18 11.84
C LEU A 19 -0.61 -22.79 13.22
N PHE A 20 -1.33 -22.07 14.09
CA PHE A 20 -1.65 -22.53 15.44
C PHE A 20 -2.44 -23.84 15.44
N PHE A 21 -3.51 -23.94 14.64
CA PHE A 21 -4.27 -25.18 14.53
C PHE A 21 -3.48 -26.33 13.89
N SER A 22 -2.57 -26.03 12.95
CA SER A 22 -1.67 -27.04 12.38
C SER A 22 -0.76 -27.63 13.47
N ILE A 23 -0.15 -26.78 14.31
CA ILE A 23 0.68 -27.20 15.44
C ILE A 23 -0.11 -28.08 16.42
N ILE A 24 -1.34 -27.67 16.77
CA ILE A 24 -2.22 -28.48 17.64
C ILE A 24 -2.48 -29.86 17.02
N CYS A 25 -2.80 -29.92 15.73
CA CYS A 25 -3.01 -31.19 15.03
C CYS A 25 -1.75 -32.07 15.06
N LEU A 26 -0.57 -31.49 14.90
CA LEU A 26 0.71 -32.20 15.01
C LEU A 26 0.93 -32.76 16.44
N LEU A 27 0.69 -31.96 17.48
CA LEU A 27 0.81 -32.40 18.88
C LEU A 27 -0.17 -33.55 19.21
N LEU A 28 -1.43 -33.44 18.75
CA LEU A 28 -2.43 -34.50 18.89
C LEU A 28 -2.05 -35.76 18.12
N MET A 29 -1.41 -35.61 16.96
CA MET A 29 -0.88 -36.74 16.18
C MET A 29 0.22 -37.48 16.95
N ILE A 30 1.16 -36.76 17.56
CA ILE A 30 2.24 -37.33 18.38
C ILE A 30 1.64 -38.07 19.58
N ARG A 31 0.68 -37.47 20.29
CA ARG A 31 -0.04 -38.13 21.40
C ARG A 31 -0.76 -39.41 20.93
N THR A 32 -1.41 -39.38 19.77
CA THR A 32 -2.10 -40.55 19.18
C THR A 32 -1.10 -41.64 18.77
N ALA A 33 0.07 -41.26 18.25
CA ALA A 33 1.14 -42.19 17.92
C ALA A 33 1.68 -42.90 19.18
N ARG A 34 1.92 -42.16 20.27
CA ARG A 34 2.31 -42.72 21.57
C ARG A 34 1.25 -43.68 22.13
N LYS A 35 -0.04 -43.31 22.09
CA LYS A 35 -1.13 -44.21 22.50
C LYS A 35 -1.15 -45.51 21.69
N ARG A 36 -0.85 -45.44 20.39
CA ARG A 36 -0.76 -46.62 19.51
C ARG A 36 0.44 -47.51 19.85
N THR A 37 1.62 -46.94 20.15
CA THR A 37 2.80 -47.74 20.51
C THR A 37 2.60 -48.45 21.86
N VAL A 38 2.02 -47.78 22.85
CA VAL A 38 1.64 -48.40 24.13
C VAL A 38 0.63 -49.53 23.92
N LEU A 39 -0.45 -49.29 23.16
CA LEU A 39 -1.46 -50.32 22.89
C LEU A 39 -0.88 -51.52 22.11
N LYS A 40 0.10 -51.30 21.24
CA LYS A 40 0.78 -52.39 20.52
C LYS A 40 1.58 -53.31 21.46
N LYS A 41 2.17 -52.76 22.53
CA LYS A 41 2.92 -53.54 23.53
C LYS A 41 2.00 -54.47 24.35
N SER A 42 0.77 -54.03 24.66
CA SER A 42 -0.20 -54.81 25.45
C SER A 42 -1.07 -55.76 24.59
N ARG A 43 -0.44 -56.70 23.86
CA ARG A 43 -1.16 -57.64 22.98
C ARG A 43 -1.96 -58.69 23.80
N PRO A 44 -3.29 -58.78 23.67
CA PRO A 44 -4.08 -59.79 24.40
C PRO A 44 -3.97 -61.18 23.75
N LYS A 45 -3.92 -62.23 24.59
CA LYS A 45 -3.87 -63.65 24.16
C LYS A 45 -5.24 -64.23 23.76
N ASN A 46 -6.36 -63.68 24.27
CA ASN A 46 -7.72 -64.18 24.01
C ASN A 46 -8.27 -63.71 22.63
N LYS A 47 -8.80 -64.64 21.81
CA LYS A 47 -9.36 -64.38 20.46
C LYS A 47 -10.44 -63.28 20.44
N ARG A 48 -11.35 -63.23 21.42
CA ARG A 48 -12.40 -62.19 21.50
C ARG A 48 -11.80 -60.80 21.77
N LYS A 49 -10.86 -60.71 22.71
CA LYS A 49 -10.15 -59.46 23.06
C LYS A 49 -9.21 -58.99 21.92
N GLN A 50 -8.67 -59.93 21.14
CA GLN A 50 -7.81 -59.63 19.99
C GLN A 50 -8.56 -58.88 18.87
N LYS A 51 -9.83 -59.22 18.60
CA LYS A 51 -10.67 -58.51 17.60
C LYS A 51 -10.91 -57.06 18.01
N LEU A 52 -11.22 -56.81 19.28
CA LEU A 52 -11.40 -55.45 19.82
C LEU A 52 -10.09 -54.64 19.81
N TRP A 53 -8.97 -55.28 20.14
CA TRP A 53 -7.64 -54.66 20.07
C TRP A 53 -7.27 -54.22 18.66
N LYS A 54 -7.47 -55.08 17.65
CA LYS A 54 -7.26 -54.72 16.22
C LYS A 54 -8.16 -53.55 15.80
N ARG A 55 -9.43 -53.53 16.20
CA ARG A 55 -10.35 -52.40 15.93
C ARG A 55 -9.84 -51.09 16.54
N LYS A 56 -9.39 -51.10 17.81
CA LYS A 56 -8.82 -49.92 18.48
C LYS A 56 -7.55 -49.42 17.78
N LEU A 57 -6.64 -50.31 17.38
CA LEU A 57 -5.44 -49.95 16.62
C LEU A 57 -5.78 -49.32 15.26
N ASN A 58 -6.76 -49.88 14.54
CA ASN A 58 -7.22 -49.33 13.26
C ASN A 58 -7.86 -47.96 13.45
N LYS A 59 -8.62 -47.74 14.54
CA LYS A 59 -9.18 -46.42 14.88
C LYS A 59 -8.09 -45.39 15.14
N LEU A 60 -7.07 -45.72 15.96
CA LEU A 60 -5.93 -44.83 16.22
C LEU A 60 -5.12 -44.53 14.96
N GLN A 61 -4.98 -45.51 14.06
CA GLN A 61 -4.31 -45.32 12.77
C GLN A 61 -5.10 -44.38 11.84
N LYS A 62 -6.42 -44.54 11.75
CA LYS A 62 -7.30 -43.64 10.99
C LYS A 62 -7.26 -42.22 11.57
N GLN A 63 -7.34 -42.08 12.89
CA GLN A 63 -7.22 -40.79 13.59
C GLN A 63 -5.88 -40.10 13.30
N ARG A 64 -4.76 -40.84 13.39
CA ARG A 64 -3.43 -40.30 13.05
C ARG A 64 -3.37 -39.79 11.60
N LYS A 65 -3.86 -40.57 10.63
CA LYS A 65 -3.89 -40.18 9.21
C LYS A 65 -4.77 -38.94 8.99
N SER A 66 -5.92 -38.86 9.65
CA SER A 66 -6.80 -37.69 9.58
C SER A 66 -6.15 -36.45 10.16
N LEU A 67 -5.49 -36.55 11.33
CA LEU A 67 -4.78 -35.44 11.95
C LEU A 67 -3.61 -34.95 11.08
N LEU A 68 -2.88 -35.87 10.45
CA LEU A 68 -1.82 -35.52 9.49
C LEU A 68 -2.39 -34.78 8.27
N ARG A 69 -3.47 -35.30 7.66
CA ARG A 69 -4.13 -34.63 6.53
C ARG A 69 -4.62 -33.23 6.90
N ASN A 70 -5.24 -33.08 8.07
CA ASN A 70 -5.72 -31.78 8.54
C ASN A 70 -4.54 -30.83 8.84
N ALA A 71 -3.46 -31.31 9.44
CA ALA A 71 -2.26 -30.51 9.69
C ALA A 71 -1.64 -30.00 8.37
N ILE A 72 -1.52 -30.87 7.37
CA ILE A 72 -1.03 -30.51 6.04
C ILE A 72 -1.96 -29.50 5.37
N LEU A 73 -3.28 -29.73 5.40
CA LEU A 73 -4.26 -28.81 4.81
C LEU A 73 -4.20 -27.43 5.47
N LEU A 74 -4.18 -27.37 6.81
CA LEU A 74 -4.05 -26.11 7.54
C LEU A 74 -2.72 -25.41 7.26
N PHE A 75 -1.64 -26.18 7.12
CA PHE A 75 -0.35 -25.63 6.74
C PHE A 75 -0.35 -25.04 5.32
N LEU A 76 -0.99 -25.71 4.36
CA LEU A 76 -1.17 -25.16 3.01
C LEU A 76 -2.02 -23.88 3.02
N LEU A 77 -3.12 -23.86 3.79
CA LEU A 77 -3.92 -22.64 3.95
C LEU A 77 -3.12 -21.50 4.56
N MET A 78 -2.28 -21.79 5.57
CA MET A 78 -1.36 -20.82 6.15
C MET A 78 -0.42 -20.23 5.09
N LEU A 79 0.17 -21.05 4.22
CA LEU A 79 1.04 -20.57 3.14
C LEU A 79 0.28 -19.68 2.15
N VAL A 80 -0.94 -20.07 1.75
CA VAL A 80 -1.76 -19.28 0.83
C VAL A 80 -2.12 -17.93 1.46
N THR A 81 -2.65 -17.90 2.68
CA THR A 81 -3.01 -16.64 3.34
C THR A 81 -1.78 -15.80 3.69
N GLY A 82 -0.68 -16.43 4.11
CA GLY A 82 0.57 -15.74 4.42
C GLY A 82 1.19 -15.08 3.18
N SER A 83 1.24 -15.82 2.06
CA SER A 83 1.70 -15.27 0.78
C SER A 83 0.82 -14.12 0.30
N GLY A 84 -0.51 -14.23 0.46
CA GLY A 84 -1.43 -13.14 0.16
C GLY A 84 -1.22 -11.90 1.02
N ALA A 85 -0.94 -12.06 2.32
CA ALA A 85 -0.61 -10.96 3.22
C ALA A 85 0.68 -10.24 2.77
N VAL A 86 1.74 -11.01 2.51
CA VAL A 86 3.02 -10.45 2.03
C VAL A 86 2.84 -9.73 0.69
N TYR A 87 2.06 -10.29 -0.23
CA TYR A 87 1.76 -9.64 -1.50
C TYR A 87 0.96 -8.33 -1.31
N SER A 88 -0.05 -8.33 -0.45
CA SER A 88 -0.82 -7.11 -0.14
C SER A 88 0.06 -6.02 0.46
N GLN A 89 0.96 -6.38 1.37
CA GLN A 89 1.94 -5.46 1.94
C GLN A 89 2.90 -4.92 0.88
N TYR A 90 3.46 -5.80 0.05
CA TYR A 90 4.34 -5.40 -1.04
C TYR A 90 3.65 -4.42 -1.98
N TYR A 91 2.39 -4.71 -2.35
CA TYR A 91 1.60 -3.83 -3.20
C TYR A 91 1.39 -2.44 -2.57
N GLN A 92 1.10 -2.38 -1.27
CA GLN A 92 0.96 -1.10 -0.55
C GLN A 92 2.27 -0.32 -0.46
N MET A 93 3.42 -1.00 -0.43
CA MET A 93 4.74 -0.38 -0.38
C MET A 93 5.15 0.25 -1.71
N THR A 94 4.73 -0.34 -2.83
CA THR A 94 5.20 0.06 -4.16
C THR A 94 4.21 0.91 -4.95
N ASN A 95 2.96 1.04 -4.50
CA ASN A 95 1.91 1.75 -5.22
C ASN A 95 1.40 2.94 -4.43
N LEU A 96 1.00 3.99 -5.15
CA LEU A 96 0.39 5.18 -4.57
C LEU A 96 -0.91 4.82 -3.84
N SER A 97 -1.13 5.46 -2.70
CA SER A 97 -2.42 5.42 -2.03
C SER A 97 -3.47 6.17 -2.87
N ALA A 98 -4.75 5.96 -2.61
CA ALA A 98 -5.81 6.72 -3.28
C ALA A 98 -5.65 8.23 -3.06
N VAL A 99 -5.29 8.62 -1.83
CA VAL A 99 -5.04 10.02 -1.45
C VAL A 99 -3.84 10.58 -2.21
N ASP A 100 -2.71 9.87 -2.23
CA ASP A 100 -1.51 10.32 -2.95
C ASP A 100 -1.73 10.39 -4.46
N SER A 101 -2.51 9.44 -5.01
CA SER A 101 -2.88 9.42 -6.43
C SER A 101 -3.75 10.63 -6.78
N GLU A 102 -4.79 10.91 -5.97
CA GLU A 102 -5.66 12.07 -6.16
C GLU A 102 -4.88 13.38 -6.04
N ALA A 103 -4.02 13.50 -5.02
CA ALA A 103 -3.16 14.65 -4.83
C ALA A 103 -2.26 14.90 -6.05
N LEU A 104 -1.59 13.85 -6.56
CA LEU A 104 -0.74 13.92 -7.75
C LEU A 104 -1.49 14.34 -9.01
N VAL A 105 -2.70 13.82 -9.22
CA VAL A 105 -3.54 14.19 -10.37
C VAL A 105 -3.93 15.66 -10.25
N LYS A 106 -4.46 16.07 -9.09
CA LYS A 106 -4.93 17.44 -8.87
C LYS A 106 -3.79 18.44 -8.98
N SER A 107 -2.64 18.14 -8.38
CA SER A 107 -1.46 19.00 -8.42
C SER A 107 -0.85 19.09 -9.82
N TYR A 108 -0.87 18.02 -10.62
CA TYR A 108 -0.45 18.06 -12.03
C TYR A 108 -1.19 19.13 -12.82
N TYR A 109 -2.52 19.15 -12.71
CA TYR A 109 -3.34 20.15 -13.39
C TYR A 109 -3.12 21.57 -12.85
N LEU A 110 -3.07 21.73 -11.52
CA LEU A 110 -2.91 23.04 -10.89
C LEU A 110 -1.53 23.65 -11.16
N LEU A 111 -0.46 22.85 -11.18
CA LEU A 111 0.88 23.30 -11.57
C LEU A 111 0.89 23.75 -13.04
N GLY A 112 0.25 22.99 -13.92
CA GLY A 112 0.11 23.35 -15.33
C GLY A 112 -0.67 24.66 -15.52
N GLU A 113 -1.76 24.86 -14.78
CA GLU A 113 -2.55 26.09 -14.86
C GLU A 113 -1.80 27.28 -14.25
N THR A 114 -1.07 27.08 -13.15
CA THR A 114 -0.19 28.11 -12.55
C THR A 114 0.83 28.59 -13.58
N LYS A 115 1.49 27.66 -14.29
CA LYS A 115 2.45 28.00 -15.34
C LYS A 115 1.81 28.83 -16.45
N LYS A 116 0.61 28.46 -16.92
CA LYS A 116 -0.11 29.25 -17.94
C LYS A 116 -0.47 30.66 -17.46
N GLN A 117 -0.87 30.81 -16.20
CA GLN A 117 -1.17 32.14 -15.65
C GLN A 117 0.08 33.03 -15.59
N LEU A 118 1.23 32.45 -15.20
CA LEU A 118 2.51 33.16 -15.23
C LEU A 118 2.94 33.54 -16.65
N ASP A 119 2.80 32.64 -17.62
CA ASP A 119 3.08 32.93 -19.03
C ASP A 119 2.14 34.01 -19.58
N SER A 120 0.89 34.08 -19.10
CA SER A 120 -0.08 35.10 -19.48
C SER A 120 0.28 36.51 -19.00
N VAL A 121 1.10 36.63 -17.94
CA VAL A 121 1.67 37.93 -17.52
C VAL A 121 2.50 38.53 -18.65
N LYS A 122 3.27 37.71 -19.37
CA LYS A 122 4.10 38.14 -20.51
C LYS A 122 3.26 38.57 -21.72
N ASN A 123 2.01 38.12 -21.80
CA ASN A 123 1.08 38.38 -22.92
C ASN A 123 0.16 39.58 -22.69
N GLY A 124 0.39 40.39 -21.64
CA GLY A 124 -0.35 41.64 -21.40
C GLY A 124 -1.78 41.46 -20.87
N ALA A 125 -2.10 40.30 -20.27
CA ALA A 125 -3.38 40.10 -19.61
C ALA A 125 -3.51 40.93 -18.31
N SER A 126 -4.76 41.19 -17.88
CA SER A 126 -5.06 42.04 -16.71
C SER A 126 -4.31 41.57 -15.45
N PRO A 127 -3.41 42.41 -14.86
CA PRO A 127 -2.62 42.03 -13.69
C PRO A 127 -3.46 41.61 -12.48
N GLU A 128 -4.55 42.32 -12.21
CA GLU A 128 -5.46 42.03 -11.09
C GLU A 128 -6.14 40.67 -11.26
N LYS A 129 -6.61 40.37 -12.48
CA LYS A 129 -7.24 39.09 -12.80
C LYS A 129 -6.24 37.93 -12.65
N ILE A 130 -5.02 38.10 -13.15
CA ILE A 130 -3.97 37.09 -13.02
C ILE A 130 -3.60 36.88 -11.55
N ALA A 131 -3.41 37.95 -10.78
CA ALA A 131 -3.07 37.84 -9.36
C ALA A 131 -4.15 37.08 -8.57
N ASN A 132 -5.43 37.36 -8.83
CA ASN A 132 -6.54 36.65 -8.20
C ASN A 132 -6.58 35.18 -8.62
N ASN A 133 -6.45 34.88 -9.92
CA ASN A 133 -6.38 33.51 -10.42
C ASN A 133 -5.21 32.73 -9.79
N LEU A 134 -4.02 33.34 -9.74
CA LEU A 134 -2.84 32.74 -9.12
C LEU A 134 -3.11 32.42 -7.65
N ARG A 135 -3.72 33.34 -6.89
CA ARG A 135 -4.09 33.09 -5.49
C ARG A 135 -5.03 31.90 -5.35
N ASP A 136 -6.05 31.80 -6.19
CA ASP A 136 -7.03 30.72 -6.14
C ASP A 136 -6.43 29.36 -6.51
N ILE A 137 -5.68 29.31 -7.61
CA ILE A 137 -5.02 28.08 -8.08
C ILE A 137 -4.01 27.59 -7.06
N THR A 138 -3.16 28.50 -6.54
CA THR A 138 -2.12 28.12 -5.57
C THR A 138 -2.70 27.72 -4.21
N LYS A 139 -3.80 28.36 -3.77
CA LYS A 139 -4.53 27.93 -2.57
C LYS A 139 -5.06 26.50 -2.73
N GLN A 140 -5.62 26.18 -3.89
CA GLN A 140 -6.06 24.81 -4.18
C GLN A 140 -4.89 23.82 -4.27
N LEU A 141 -3.74 24.26 -4.80
CA LEU A 141 -2.54 23.45 -4.93
C LEU A 141 -1.98 23.10 -3.55
N VAL A 142 -1.80 24.09 -2.67
CA VAL A 142 -1.41 23.86 -1.27
C VAL A 142 -2.39 22.89 -0.62
N SER A 143 -3.70 23.13 -0.75
CA SER A 143 -4.69 22.21 -0.19
C SER A 143 -4.60 20.78 -0.73
N ALA A 144 -4.14 20.58 -1.97
CA ALA A 144 -4.00 19.26 -2.58
C ALA A 144 -2.75 18.52 -2.09
N VAL A 145 -1.65 19.23 -1.85
CA VAL A 145 -0.34 18.62 -1.49
C VAL A 145 0.02 18.76 -0.02
N ASN A 146 -0.78 19.46 0.78
CA ASN A 146 -0.55 19.67 2.22
C ASN A 146 -0.96 18.44 3.04
N HIS A 147 -0.28 17.33 2.78
CA HIS A 147 -0.36 16.13 3.59
C HIS A 147 0.95 15.34 3.51
N SER A 148 1.19 14.48 4.50
CA SER A 148 2.32 13.56 4.44
C SER A 148 2.05 12.45 3.42
N PRO A 149 3.09 11.95 2.73
CA PRO A 149 2.98 10.72 1.94
C PRO A 149 2.56 9.54 2.81
N ASN A 150 1.94 8.52 2.20
CA ASN A 150 1.61 7.29 2.90
C ASN A 150 2.85 6.62 3.54
N GLU A 151 2.82 6.46 4.86
CA GLU A 151 3.90 5.87 5.68
C GLU A 151 4.21 4.40 5.35
N ARG A 152 3.33 3.73 4.61
CA ARG A 152 3.53 2.33 4.20
C ARG A 152 4.37 2.17 2.95
N LEU A 153 4.63 3.26 2.23
CA LEU A 153 5.48 3.23 1.05
C LEU A 153 6.92 2.83 1.42
N THR A 154 7.69 2.39 0.43
CA THR A 154 9.14 2.26 0.58
C THR A 154 9.77 3.60 1.00
N GLU A 155 10.91 3.54 1.69
CA GLU A 155 11.64 4.75 2.10
C GLU A 155 11.93 5.68 0.91
N GLU A 156 12.32 5.09 -0.22
CA GLU A 156 12.54 5.83 -1.46
C GLU A 156 11.26 6.51 -1.98
N GLY A 157 10.14 5.78 -2.01
CA GLY A 157 8.84 6.30 -2.44
C GLY A 157 8.36 7.44 -1.56
N GLN A 158 8.50 7.30 -0.23
CA GLN A 158 8.19 8.36 0.74
C GLN A 158 9.06 9.59 0.52
N ARG A 159 10.38 9.39 0.34
CA ARG A 159 11.32 10.49 0.12
C ARG A 159 11.00 11.26 -1.15
N LEU A 160 10.68 10.56 -2.25
CA LEU A 160 10.33 11.20 -3.53
C LEU A 160 9.05 12.02 -3.42
N LEU A 161 7.98 11.45 -2.85
CA LEU A 161 6.72 12.17 -2.65
C LEU A 161 6.88 13.34 -1.69
N LYS A 162 7.59 13.17 -0.58
CA LYS A 162 7.84 14.25 0.37
C LYS A 162 8.58 15.40 -0.29
N ARG A 163 9.65 15.11 -1.05
CA ARG A 163 10.39 16.14 -1.80
C ARG A 163 9.47 16.89 -2.77
N TYR A 164 8.61 16.15 -3.46
CA TYR A 164 7.64 16.74 -4.39
C TYR A 164 6.61 17.61 -3.67
N TYR A 165 5.92 17.10 -2.64
CA TYR A 165 4.88 17.83 -1.90
C TYR A 165 5.43 19.07 -1.20
N THR A 166 6.61 18.97 -0.57
CA THR A 166 7.27 20.13 0.05
C THR A 166 7.59 21.18 -1.02
N GLY A 167 8.25 20.81 -2.12
CA GLY A 167 8.57 21.76 -3.18
C GLY A 167 7.33 22.41 -3.81
N ALA A 168 6.27 21.63 -4.05
CA ALA A 168 5.00 22.15 -4.56
C ALA A 168 4.32 23.10 -3.56
N THR A 169 4.38 22.79 -2.26
CA THR A 169 3.82 23.64 -1.19
C THR A 169 4.59 24.95 -1.08
N ASP A 170 5.92 24.90 -1.13
CA ASP A 170 6.78 26.08 -1.01
C ASP A 170 6.55 27.04 -2.19
N VAL A 171 6.58 26.52 -3.42
CA VAL A 171 6.33 27.33 -4.62
C VAL A 171 4.92 27.90 -4.62
N ALA A 172 3.91 27.10 -4.29
CA ALA A 172 2.53 27.56 -4.27
C ALA A 172 2.29 28.64 -3.20
N SER A 173 2.84 28.46 -2.00
CA SER A 173 2.72 29.42 -0.89
C SER A 173 3.41 30.75 -1.21
N ASN A 174 4.58 30.68 -1.86
CA ASN A 174 5.31 31.87 -2.29
C ASN A 174 4.53 32.64 -3.37
N ILE A 175 4.02 31.96 -4.39
CA ILE A 175 3.19 32.58 -5.44
C ILE A 175 1.91 33.16 -4.85
N HIS A 176 1.26 32.46 -3.92
CA HIS A 176 0.05 32.95 -3.26
C HIS A 176 0.29 34.30 -2.58
N THR A 177 1.34 34.37 -1.76
CA THR A 177 1.71 35.56 -0.97
C THR A 177 2.21 36.71 -1.86
N GLN A 178 2.95 36.41 -2.92
CA GLN A 178 3.61 37.41 -3.76
C GLN A 178 2.90 37.70 -5.09
N SER A 179 1.72 37.12 -5.32
CA SER A 179 0.90 37.25 -6.54
C SER A 179 0.83 38.67 -7.12
N SER A 180 0.64 39.71 -6.30
CA SER A 180 0.59 41.11 -6.75
C SER A 180 1.95 41.65 -7.21
N MET A 181 3.06 41.21 -6.60
CA MET A 181 4.42 41.59 -7.01
C MET A 181 4.84 40.87 -8.30
N ILE A 182 4.47 39.59 -8.41
CA ILE A 182 4.75 38.74 -9.58
C ILE A 182 4.18 39.37 -10.85
N VAL A 183 2.93 39.84 -10.82
CA VAL A 183 2.28 40.44 -12.00
C VAL A 183 2.84 41.82 -12.38
N GLN A 184 3.65 42.44 -11.52
CA GLN A 184 4.24 43.77 -11.75
C GLN A 184 5.70 43.70 -12.22
N ASN A 185 6.38 42.55 -12.05
CA ASN A 185 7.80 42.43 -12.35
C ASN A 185 8.10 41.16 -13.16
N SER A 186 8.53 41.32 -14.41
CA SER A 186 8.84 40.20 -15.30
C SER A 186 10.03 39.37 -14.85
N SER A 187 11.01 39.94 -14.13
CA SER A 187 12.16 39.17 -13.63
C SER A 187 11.73 38.16 -12.56
N VAL A 188 10.78 38.56 -11.71
CA VAL A 188 10.20 37.71 -10.67
C VAL A 188 9.39 36.56 -11.28
N VAL A 189 8.69 36.81 -12.40
CA VAL A 189 8.00 35.75 -13.14
C VAL A 189 8.96 34.65 -13.59
N GLU A 190 10.15 35.01 -14.07
CA GLU A 190 11.13 34.04 -14.57
C GLU A 190 11.71 33.15 -13.47
N GLU A 191 11.95 33.72 -12.29
CA GLU A 191 12.37 32.96 -11.10
C GLU A 191 11.30 31.92 -10.71
N TYR A 192 10.03 32.31 -10.65
CA TYR A 192 8.94 31.39 -10.31
C TYR A 192 8.69 30.33 -11.38
N VAL A 193 8.88 30.65 -12.66
CA VAL A 193 8.82 29.66 -13.74
C VAL A 193 9.94 28.63 -13.57
N ALA A 194 11.16 29.06 -13.24
CA ALA A 194 12.28 28.16 -13.00
C ALA A 194 12.03 27.24 -11.78
N ASP A 195 11.44 27.77 -10.71
CA ASP A 195 11.09 26.97 -9.53
C ASP A 195 9.94 25.98 -9.81
N LEU A 196 8.94 26.38 -10.58
CA LEU A 196 7.91 25.45 -11.06
C LEU A 196 8.50 24.33 -11.90
N ASP A 197 9.47 24.62 -12.77
CA ASP A 197 10.12 23.60 -13.59
C ASP A 197 10.91 22.57 -12.74
N LYS A 198 11.54 23.01 -11.64
CA LYS A 198 12.14 22.09 -10.65
C LYS A 198 11.09 21.19 -10.00
N VAL A 199 9.94 21.75 -9.63
CA VAL A 199 8.83 20.97 -9.03
C VAL A 199 8.25 19.98 -10.04
N LEU A 200 8.09 20.37 -11.32
CA LEU A 200 7.64 19.49 -12.39
C LEU A 200 8.65 18.36 -12.66
N ALA A 201 9.96 18.63 -12.61
CA ALA A 201 10.98 17.59 -12.71
C ALA A 201 10.91 16.58 -11.54
N ASN A 202 10.62 17.07 -10.32
CA ASN A 202 10.35 16.20 -9.17
C ASN A 202 9.09 15.35 -9.40
N GLN A 203 8.02 15.94 -9.92
CA GLN A 203 6.79 15.22 -10.25
C GLN A 203 7.03 14.12 -11.29
N GLN A 204 7.82 14.39 -12.33
CA GLN A 204 8.19 13.38 -13.33
C GLN A 204 8.99 12.23 -12.71
N SER A 205 9.84 12.52 -11.71
CA SER A 205 10.57 11.48 -10.98
C SER A 205 9.62 10.58 -10.18
N VAL A 206 8.59 11.18 -9.56
CA VAL A 206 7.50 10.43 -8.91
C VAL A 206 6.74 9.58 -9.92
N PHE A 207 6.36 10.13 -11.07
CA PHE A 207 5.65 9.39 -12.12
C PHE A 207 6.45 8.20 -12.64
N LYS A 208 7.77 8.36 -12.83
CA LYS A 208 8.66 7.27 -13.22
C LYS A 208 8.73 6.17 -12.15
N HIS A 209 8.90 6.54 -10.88
CA HIS A 209 9.01 5.59 -9.78
C HIS A 209 7.73 4.77 -9.60
N PHE A 210 6.56 5.44 -9.59
CA PHE A 210 5.26 4.80 -9.41
C PHE A 210 4.60 4.33 -10.72
N LYS A 211 5.32 4.43 -11.85
CA LYS A 211 4.84 4.05 -13.18
C LYS A 211 3.47 4.67 -13.53
N VAL A 212 3.28 5.93 -13.17
CA VAL A 212 2.06 6.68 -13.47
C VAL A 212 1.99 6.95 -14.96
N ASN A 213 0.86 6.60 -15.59
CA ASN A 213 0.62 6.91 -16.99
C ASN A 213 0.17 8.38 -17.13
N GLU A 214 1.12 9.26 -17.47
CA GLU A 214 0.84 10.69 -17.68
C GLU A 214 -0.19 10.93 -18.79
N SER A 215 -0.21 10.09 -19.84
CA SER A 215 -1.18 10.24 -20.94
C SER A 215 -2.61 10.07 -20.45
N ALA A 216 -2.85 9.14 -19.51
CA ALA A 216 -4.16 8.97 -18.88
C ALA A 216 -4.58 10.17 -18.01
N LEU A 217 -3.61 10.98 -17.56
CA LEU A 217 -3.86 12.22 -16.82
C LEU A 217 -4.15 13.41 -17.76
N LYS A 218 -3.89 13.32 -19.06
CA LYS A 218 -4.20 14.41 -20.00
C LYS A 218 -5.62 14.33 -20.55
N GLU A 219 -6.22 13.14 -20.53
CA GLU A 219 -7.55 12.86 -21.09
C GLU A 219 -8.71 13.14 -20.12
N LYS A 220 -8.45 13.26 -18.80
CA LYS A 220 -9.46 13.45 -17.75
C LYS A 220 -9.94 14.91 -17.57
N LYS A 221 -9.98 15.70 -18.64
CA LYS A 221 -10.57 17.05 -18.62
C LYS A 221 -12.08 17.03 -18.57
#